data_AF-A0A951K7H4-F1
#
_entry.id   AF-A0A951K7H4-F1
#
_cell.length_a   1.000
_cell.length_b   1.000
_cell.length_c   1.000
_cell.angle_alpha   90.00
_cell.angle_beta   90.00
_cell.angle_gamma   90.00
#
_symmetry.space_group_name_H-M   'P 1'
#
loop_
_entity.id
_entity.type
_entity.pdbx_description
1 polymer ?
#
loop_
_entity_poly.entity_id
_entity_poly.type
_entity_poly.pdbx_seq_one_letter_code
_entity_poly.pdbx_strand_id
1 'polypeptide(L)'
;MKFDDRLWYHIWERNLSAAERHAIAMSVWRRRPPSGRFEALVAFELARRWRRHGLTLSVVYGLWTLFWGMIAVRDFRLDAAFESLVTPICALVGVAAILACFTVRRRLRGYLLLHAVEL
;
A
#
# COMPACT_ATOMS: atom_id res chain seq x y z
N MET A 1 -0.22 -17.71 14.89
CA MET A 1 -1.69 -17.58 14.76
C MET A 1 -2.02 -16.71 13.55
N LYS A 2 -3.06 -17.01 12.76
CA LYS A 2 -3.49 -16.17 11.62
C LYS A 2 -4.84 -15.55 11.98
N PHE A 3 -4.94 -14.22 11.93
CA PHE A 3 -6.22 -13.54 12.16
C PHE A 3 -7.15 -13.84 10.98
N ASP A 4 -8.28 -14.48 11.27
CA ASP A 4 -9.38 -14.56 10.31
C ASP A 4 -9.92 -13.16 10.01
N ASP A 5 -10.52 -12.97 8.84
CA ASP A 5 -11.03 -11.66 8.39
C ASP A 5 -12.13 -11.12 9.31
N ARG A 6 -12.98 -12.00 9.84
CA ARG A 6 -13.98 -11.62 10.84
C ARG A 6 -13.35 -11.15 12.15
N LEU A 7 -12.32 -11.87 12.62
CA LEU A 7 -11.62 -11.52 13.85
C LEU A 7 -10.86 -10.19 13.69
N TRP A 8 -10.20 -9.99 12.55
CA TRP A 8 -9.55 -8.73 12.21
C TRP A 8 -10.55 -7.58 12.19
N TYR A 9 -11.70 -7.75 11.53
CA TYR A 9 -12.75 -6.73 11.50
C TYR A 9 -13.24 -6.38 12.91
N HIS A 10 -13.47 -7.36 13.77
CA HIS A 10 -13.86 -7.08 15.16
C HIS A 10 -12.78 -6.34 15.95
N ILE A 11 -11.52 -6.77 15.85
CA ILE A 11 -10.43 -6.15 16.60
C ILE A 11 -10.12 -4.75 16.08
N TRP A 12 -9.93 -4.63 14.78
CA TRP A 12 -9.57 -3.37 14.14
C TRP A 12 -10.72 -2.40 14.17
N GLU A 13 -11.94 -2.82 13.82
CA GLU A 13 -13.07 -1.91 13.58
C GLU A 13 -13.94 -1.66 14.83
N ARG A 14 -14.02 -2.62 15.76
CA ARG A 14 -14.87 -2.46 16.96
C ARG A 14 -14.10 -2.24 18.26
N ASN A 15 -12.93 -2.86 18.42
CA ASN A 15 -12.21 -2.80 19.70
C ASN A 15 -11.17 -1.68 19.76
N LEU A 16 -10.62 -1.25 18.61
CA LEU A 16 -9.66 -0.16 18.57
C LEU A 16 -10.33 1.17 18.21
N SER A 17 -10.06 2.18 19.02
CA SER A 17 -10.38 3.57 18.73
C SER A 17 -9.58 4.10 17.53
N ALA A 18 -10.04 5.20 16.93
CA ALA A 18 -9.34 5.83 15.81
C ALA A 18 -7.90 6.25 16.18
N ALA A 19 -7.69 6.71 17.42
CA ALA A 19 -6.38 7.10 17.93
C ALA A 19 -5.43 5.90 18.04
N GLU A 20 -5.91 4.76 18.55
CA GLU A 20 -5.10 3.53 18.67
C GLU A 20 -4.75 2.95 17.30
N ARG A 21 -5.70 2.92 16.37
CA ARG A 21 -5.43 2.50 14.97
C ARG A 21 -4.35 3.37 14.34
N HIS A 22 -4.43 4.69 14.54
CA HIS A 22 -3.43 5.61 14.02
C HIS A 22 -2.06 5.39 14.68
N ALA A 23 -2.02 5.20 16.00
CA ALA A 23 -0.79 4.92 16.73
C ALA A 23 -0.11 3.63 16.24
N ILE A 24 -0.89 2.55 16.06
CA ILE A 24 -0.41 1.27 15.52
C ILE A 24 0.04 1.42 14.06
N ALA A 25 -0.71 2.14 13.22
CA ALA A 25 -0.30 2.39 11.84
C ALA A 25 1.01 3.18 11.77
N MET A 26 1.17 4.18 12.63
CA MET A 26 2.37 4.99 12.73
C MET A 26 3.56 4.22 13.31
N SER A 27 3.35 3.30 14.25
CA SER A 27 4.42 2.44 14.77
C SER A 27 4.95 1.50 13.68
N VAL A 28 4.06 0.86 12.92
CA VAL A 28 4.40 0.05 11.74
C VAL A 28 5.16 0.90 10.70
N TRP A 29 4.67 2.10 10.41
CA TRP A 29 5.31 3.00 9.44
C TRP A 29 6.71 3.44 9.89
N ARG A 30 6.87 3.79 11.17
CA ARG A 30 8.14 4.19 11.79
C ARG A 30 9.04 3.00 12.11
N ARG A 31 8.59 1.77 11.87
CA ARG A 31 9.28 0.52 12.20
C ARG A 31 9.65 0.41 13.68
N ARG A 32 8.80 0.93 14.57
CA ARG A 32 9.00 0.82 16.01
C ARG A 32 8.14 -0.32 16.56
N PRO A 33 8.65 -1.14 17.49
CA PRO A 33 7.83 -2.10 18.20
C PRO A 33 6.82 -1.34 19.07
N PRO A 34 5.53 -1.68 19.01
CA PRO A 34 4.56 -1.17 19.98
C PRO A 34 4.83 -1.75 21.37
N SER A 35 4.42 -1.04 22.42
CA SER A 35 4.75 -1.39 23.80
C SER A 35 3.97 -2.62 24.31
N GLY A 36 2.78 -2.88 23.77
CA GLY A 36 1.96 -4.04 24.15
C GLY A 36 2.16 -5.26 23.26
N ARG A 37 2.15 -6.47 23.83
CA ARG A 37 2.15 -7.74 23.06
C ARG A 37 0.96 -7.84 22.10
N PHE A 38 -0.22 -7.43 22.54
CA PHE A 38 -1.42 -7.41 21.68
C PHE A 38 -1.26 -6.42 20.51
N GLU A 39 -0.80 -5.20 20.79
CA GLU A 39 -0.52 -4.20 19.75
C GLU A 39 0.54 -4.68 18.76
N ALA A 40 1.55 -5.42 19.22
CA ALA A 40 2.57 -6.02 18.35
C ALA A 40 1.97 -7.05 17.39
N LEU A 41 1.08 -7.91 17.88
CA LEU A 41 0.34 -8.86 17.04
C LEU A 41 -0.54 -8.14 16.00
N VAL A 42 -1.26 -7.10 16.43
CA VAL A 42 -2.11 -6.29 15.52
C VAL A 42 -1.25 -5.55 14.49
N ALA A 43 -0.13 -4.96 14.89
CA ALA A 43 0.82 -4.27 14.03
C ALA A 43 1.43 -5.22 12.98
N PHE A 44 1.78 -6.43 13.39
CA PHE A 44 2.30 -7.47 12.51
C PHE A 44 1.27 -7.90 11.46
N GLU A 45 0.03 -8.15 11.88
CA GLU A 45 -1.06 -8.51 10.96
C GLU A 45 -1.43 -7.35 10.03
N LEU A 46 -1.45 -6.11 10.53
CA LEU A 46 -1.64 -4.90 9.73
C LEU A 46 -0.59 -4.81 8.61
N ALA A 47 0.69 -4.95 8.96
CA ALA A 47 1.79 -4.91 8.01
C ALA A 47 1.67 -6.02 6.95
N ARG A 48 1.24 -7.22 7.34
CA ARG A 48 1.00 -8.34 6.43
C ARG A 48 -0.13 -8.07 5.46
N ARG A 49 -1.27 -7.55 5.93
CA ARG A 49 -2.45 -7.21 5.12
C ARG A 49 -2.14 -6.08 4.15
N TRP A 50 -1.50 -5.00 4.61
CA TRP A 50 -1.08 -3.89 3.75
C TRP A 50 -0.08 -4.32 2.67
N ARG A 51 0.86 -5.22 2.98
CA ARG A 51 1.79 -5.76 1.99
C ARG A 51 1.07 -6.52 0.86
N ARG A 52 0.01 -7.27 1.18
CA ARG A 52 -0.84 -7.95 0.18
C ARG A 52 -1.65 -6.94 -0.61
N HIS A 53 -2.29 -6.01 0.08
CA HIS A 53 -3.11 -4.98 -0.57
C HIS A 53 -2.29 -4.10 -1.52
N GLY A 54 -1.05 -3.77 -1.16
CA GLY A 54 -0.12 -3.08 -2.05
C GLY A 54 0.19 -3.84 -3.35
N LEU A 55 0.13 -5.18 -3.37
CA LEU A 55 0.23 -5.95 -4.62
C LEU A 55 -0.98 -5.67 -5.50
N THR A 56 -2.18 -5.80 -4.93
CA THR A 56 -3.44 -5.60 -5.65
C THR A 56 -3.50 -4.19 -6.22
N LEU A 57 -3.16 -3.17 -5.42
CA LEU A 57 -3.09 -1.78 -5.89
C LEU A 57 -2.05 -1.60 -6.99
N SER A 58 -0.87 -2.22 -6.89
CA SER A 58 0.14 -2.14 -7.96
C SER A 58 -0.37 -2.72 -9.28
N VAL A 59 -1.17 -3.80 -9.23
CA VAL A 59 -1.79 -4.39 -10.44
C VAL A 59 -2.84 -3.44 -11.02
N VAL A 60 -3.72 -2.89 -10.19
CA VAL A 60 -4.75 -1.93 -10.63
C VAL A 60 -4.12 -0.69 -11.26
N TYR A 61 -3.13 -0.08 -10.59
CA TYR A 61 -2.40 1.05 -11.15
C TYR A 61 -1.57 0.67 -12.36
N GLY A 62 -1.04 -0.56 -12.43
CA GLY A 62 -0.37 -1.08 -13.62
C GLY A 62 -1.29 -1.11 -14.84
N LEU A 63 -2.50 -1.65 -14.69
CA LEU A 63 -3.52 -1.64 -15.76
C LEU A 63 -3.91 -0.21 -16.16
N TRP A 64 -4.11 0.67 -15.17
CA TRP A 64 -4.39 2.09 -15.42
C TRP A 64 -3.26 2.78 -16.18
N THR A 65 -2.01 2.61 -15.75
CA THR A 65 -0.84 3.17 -16.43
C THR A 65 -0.69 2.64 -17.84
N LEU A 66 -0.92 1.34 -18.06
CA LEU A 66 -0.86 0.75 -19.40
C LEU A 66 -1.93 1.33 -20.31
N PHE A 67 -3.16 1.48 -19.81
CA PHE A 67 -4.26 2.08 -20.56
C PHE A 67 -3.92 3.50 -21.03
N TRP A 68 -3.54 4.39 -20.09
CA TRP A 68 -3.19 5.78 -20.43
C TRP A 68 -1.88 5.90 -21.23
N GLY A 69 -0.90 5.03 -20.95
CA GLY A 69 0.36 4.99 -21.67
C GLY A 69 0.20 4.58 -23.14
N MET A 70 -0.68 3.61 -23.43
CA MET A 70 -0.99 3.24 -24.82
C MET A 70 -1.65 4.37 -25.60
N ILE A 71 -2.58 5.11 -24.95
CA ILE A 71 -3.20 6.30 -25.55
C ILE A 71 -2.14 7.37 -25.81
N ALA A 72 -1.31 7.69 -24.83
CA ALA A 72 -0.24 8.68 -24.98
C ALA A 72 0.76 8.33 -26.10
N VAL A 73 1.18 7.07 -26.22
CA VAL A 73 2.10 6.62 -27.29
C VAL A 73 1.44 6.72 -28.67
N ARG A 74 0.13 6.46 -28.75
CA ARG A 74 -0.63 6.59 -30.00
C ARG A 74 -0.78 8.05 -30.41
N ASP A 75 -1.07 8.94 -29.46
CA ASP A 75 -1.17 10.38 -29.67
C ASP A 75 0.19 10.96 -30.14
N PHE A 76 1.29 10.49 -29.55
CA PHE A 76 2.66 10.87 -29.94
C PHE A 76 3.07 10.44 -31.36
N ARG A 77 2.48 9.36 -31.89
CA ARG A 77 2.84 8.80 -33.20
C ARG A 77 2.06 9.42 -34.36
N LEU A 78 0.96 10.09 -34.09
CA LEU A 78 -0.04 10.48 -35.10
C LEU A 78 -0.23 11.99 -35.16
N ASP A 79 0.84 12.79 -35.16
CA ASP A 79 0.83 14.25 -35.43
C ASP A 79 -0.38 15.04 -34.88
N ALA A 80 -0.92 14.60 -33.74
CA ALA A 80 -1.92 15.32 -33.00
C ALA A 80 -1.12 16.34 -32.21
N ALA A 81 -1.19 17.60 -32.65
CA ALA A 81 -0.71 18.73 -31.86
C ALA A 81 -1.05 18.47 -30.39
N PHE A 82 -0.07 18.65 -29.50
CA PHE A 82 -0.16 18.40 -28.05
C PHE A 82 -1.25 19.26 -27.38
N GLU A 83 -2.53 19.11 -27.74
CA GLU A 83 -3.62 19.90 -27.19
C GLU A 83 -3.96 19.47 -25.76
N SER A 84 -3.53 18.27 -25.33
CA SER A 84 -3.82 17.77 -23.99
C SER A 84 -2.67 16.99 -23.37
N LEU A 85 -2.05 17.59 -22.35
CA LEU A 85 -1.07 16.93 -21.47
C LEU A 85 -1.71 15.93 -20.49
N VAL A 86 -3.03 15.72 -20.55
CA VAL A 86 -3.76 14.89 -19.59
C VAL A 86 -3.33 13.42 -19.67
N THR A 87 -3.19 12.87 -20.88
CA THR A 87 -2.82 11.45 -21.07
C THR A 87 -1.43 11.10 -20.51
N PRO A 88 -0.34 11.86 -20.77
CA PRO A 88 0.96 11.58 -20.15
C PRO A 88 0.96 11.85 -18.64
N ILE A 89 0.24 12.87 -18.15
CA ILE A 89 0.12 13.14 -16.71
C ILE A 89 -0.57 11.96 -16.00
N CYS A 90 -1.68 11.44 -16.54
CA CYS A 90 -2.38 10.28 -15.97
C CYS A 90 -1.50 9.02 -15.95
N ALA A 91 -0.70 8.79 -16.99
CA ALA A 91 0.26 7.68 -17.02
C ALA A 91 1.34 7.84 -15.95
N LEU A 92 1.93 9.05 -15.81
CA LEU A 92 2.94 9.38 -14.79
C LEU A 92 2.40 9.23 -13.36
N VAL A 93 1.17 9.66 -13.11
CA VAL A 93 0.49 9.47 -11.81
C VAL A 93 0.40 7.98 -11.48
N GLY A 94 0.04 7.14 -12.44
CA GLY A 94 0.00 5.70 -12.23
C GLY A 94 1.39 5.10 -11.96
N VAL A 95 2.44 5.54 -12.67
CA VAL A 95 3.83 5.13 -12.38
C VAL A 95 4.24 5.53 -10.96
N ALA A 96 3.95 6.76 -10.55
CA ALA A 96 4.23 7.25 -9.21
C ALA A 96 3.49 6.42 -8.14
N ALA A 97 2.22 6.07 -8.37
CA ALA A 97 1.44 5.23 -7.48
C ALA A 97 2.03 3.81 -7.36
N ILE A 98 2.48 3.21 -8.46
CA ILE A 98 3.16 1.90 -8.46
C ILE A 98 4.46 1.98 -7.64
N LEU A 99 5.29 2.99 -7.86
CA LEU A 99 6.54 3.20 -7.12
C LEU A 99 6.28 3.39 -5.61
N ALA A 100 5.23 4.16 -5.25
CA ALA A 100 4.80 4.31 -3.87
C ALA A 100 4.39 2.95 -3.27
N CYS A 101 3.59 2.15 -3.99
CA CYS A 101 3.20 0.81 -3.54
C CYS A 101 4.41 -0.11 -3.31
N PHE A 102 5.40 -0.11 -4.22
CA PHE A 102 6.64 -0.86 -4.05
C PHE A 102 7.45 -0.39 -2.84
N THR A 103 7.53 0.93 -2.63
CA THR A 103 8.26 1.53 -1.50
C THR A 103 7.62 1.14 -0.17
N VAL A 104 6.30 1.26 -0.05
CA VAL A 104 5.52 0.82 1.12
C VAL A 104 5.73 -0.67 1.36
N ARG A 105 5.61 -1.50 0.31
CA ARG A 105 5.78 -2.96 0.40
C ARG A 105 7.17 -3.35 0.89
N ARG A 106 8.23 -2.70 0.36
CA ARG A 106 9.61 -2.92 0.78
C ARG A 106 9.79 -2.51 2.24
N ARG A 107 9.20 -1.39 2.64
CA ARG A 107 9.26 -0.89 4.02
C ARG A 107 8.59 -1.85 5.01
N LEU A 108 7.40 -2.35 4.67
CA LEU A 108 6.66 -3.32 5.49
C LEU A 108 7.36 -4.69 5.55
N ARG A 109 7.99 -5.13 4.46
CA ARG A 109 8.83 -6.34 4.48
C ARG A 109 9.98 -6.22 5.49
N GLY A 110 10.64 -5.06 5.54
CA GLY A 110 11.68 -4.80 6.53
C GLY A 110 11.17 -4.85 7.97
N TYR A 111 10.01 -4.25 8.24
CA TYR A 111 9.36 -4.32 9.55
C TYR A 111 9.07 -5.78 9.97
N LEU A 112 8.44 -6.55 9.08
CA LEU A 112 8.09 -7.95 9.35
C LEU A 112 9.33 -8.81 9.61
N LEU A 113 10.43 -8.59 8.87
CA LEU A 113 11.67 -9.36 9.08
C LEU A 113 12.32 -9.05 10.43
N LEU A 114 12.31 -7.79 10.85
CA LEU A 114 12.91 -7.37 12.12
C LEU A 114 12.14 -7.92 13.33
N HIS A 115 10.81 -7.94 13.27
CA HIS A 115 9.96 -8.26 14.42
C HIS A 115 9.37 -9.68 14.37
N ALA A 116 9.64 -10.46 13.32
CA ALA A 116 9.25 -11.88 13.26
C ALA A 116 10.08 -12.76 14.20
N VAL A 117 11.21 -12.27 14.71
CA VAL A 117 12.07 -13.00 15.67
C VAL A 117 11.58 -12.82 17.11
N GLU A 118 10.79 -11.78 17.37
CA GLU A 118 10.35 -11.38 18.71
C GLU A 118 8.94 -11.88 19.08
N LEU A 119 8.24 -12.51 18.14
CA LEU A 119 6.84 -12.98 18.23
C LEU A 119 6.75 -14.52 18.26
#